data_AF-A0A8S3DS81-F1
#
_entry.id   AF-A0A8S3DS81-F1
#
_cell.length_a   1.000
_cell.length_b   1.000
_cell.length_c   1.000
_cell.angle_alpha   90.00
_cell.angle_beta   90.00
_cell.angle_gamma   90.00
#
_symmetry.space_group_name_H-M   'P 1'
#
loop_
_entity.id
_entity.type
_entity.pdbx_description
1 polymer ?
#
loop_
_entity_poly.entity_id
_entity_poly.type
_entity_poly.pdbx_seq_one_letter_code
_entity_poly.pdbx_strand_id
1 'polypeptide(L)' 'EDEILLPAARQFKVVACLSQGKDLYMVQLKEIQPQFPLIELVPKPSPTPGPSPPRPIPIVPNPPIKTK' A
#
# COMPACT_ATOMS: atom_id res chain seq x y z
N GLU A 1 10.87 11.66 15.86
CA GLU A 1 10.44 10.43 16.55
C GLU A 1 10.46 9.30 15.52
N ASP A 2 10.94 8.12 15.90
CA ASP A 2 11.09 6.97 15.01
C ASP A 2 9.87 6.06 15.15
N GLU A 3 8.81 6.38 14.42
CA GLU A 3 7.58 5.59 14.42
C GLU A 3 7.69 4.37 13.51
N ILE A 4 7.10 3.25 13.94
CA ILE A 4 7.02 2.00 13.18
C ILE A 4 5.56 1.58 13.08
N LEU A 5 5.09 1.34 11.86
CA LEU A 5 3.78 0.74 11.61
C LEU A 5 3.83 -0.76 11.84
N LEU A 6 2.92 -1.26 12.69
CA LEU A 6 2.73 -2.69 12.88
C LEU A 6 1.70 -3.22 11.87
N PRO A 7 1.98 -4.32 11.15
CA PRO A 7 1.00 -4.96 10.28
C PRO A 7 -0.28 -5.35 11.02
N ALA A 8 -1.40 -5.33 10.31
CA ALA A 8 -2.67 -5.78 10.86
C ALA A 8 -2.60 -7.28 11.24
N ALA A 9 -3.39 -7.67 12.24
CA ALA A 9 -3.44 -9.02 12.78
C ALA A 9 -2.14 -9.54 13.42
N ARG A 10 -1.15 -8.68 13.68
CA ARG A 10 0.02 -9.03 14.50
C ARG A 10 -0.42 -9.33 15.95
N GLN A 11 0.02 -10.46 16.49
CA GLN A 11 -0.42 -10.95 17.80
C GLN A 11 0.71 -10.91 18.83
N PHE A 12 0.34 -10.59 20.07
CA PHE A 12 1.26 -10.54 21.20
C PHE A 12 0.66 -11.27 22.40
N LYS A 13 1.51 -11.96 23.15
CA LYS A 13 1.18 -12.52 24.45
C LYS A 13 1.69 -11.57 25.54
N VAL A 14 0.84 -11.28 26.53
CA VAL A 14 1.27 -10.60 27.75
C VAL A 14 2.09 -11.58 28.57
N VAL A 15 3.36 -11.22 28.85
CA VAL A 15 4.27 -12.06 29.65
C VAL A 15 4.50 -11.50 31.05
N ALA A 16 4.30 -10.20 31.25
CA ALA A 16 4.32 -9.58 32.56
C ALA A 16 3.42 -8.33 32.61
N CYS A 17 2.88 -8.04 33.78
CA CYS A 17 2.17 -6.81 34.10
C CYS A 17 2.66 -6.31 35.46
N LEU A 18 3.21 -5.10 35.50
CA LEU A 18 3.82 -4.52 36.68
C LEU A 18 3.14 -3.18 36.99
N SER A 19 2.54 -3.05 38.16
CA SER A 19 1.98 -1.76 38.62
C SER A 19 3.12 -0.83 39.04
N GLN A 20 3.07 0.41 38.56
CA GLN A 20 3.97 1.49 38.97
C GLN A 20 3.29 2.48 39.95
N GLY A 21 2.07 2.16 40.40
CA GLY A 21 1.22 3.05 41.20
C GLY A 21 0.49 4.09 40.35
N LYS A 22 -0.43 4.84 40.97
CA LYS A 22 -1.25 5.88 40.29
C LYS A 22 -1.92 5.39 38.99
N ASP A 23 -2.43 4.16 39.03
CA ASP A 23 -3.08 3.49 37.89
C ASP A 23 -2.20 3.31 36.64
N LEU A 24 -0.87 3.44 36.80
CA LEU A 24 0.10 3.18 35.75
C LEU A 24 0.55 1.72 35.79
N TYR A 25 0.52 1.07 34.63
CA TYR A 25 0.95 -0.32 34.47
C TYR A 25 1.96 -0.43 33.33
N MET A 26 3.09 -1.08 33.61
CA MET A 26 4.03 -1.52 32.60
C MET A 26 3.65 -2.93 32.14
N VAL A 27 3.33 -3.06 30.84
CA VAL A 27 2.94 -4.33 30.23
C VAL A 27 4.08 -4.81 29.33
N GLN A 28 4.59 -6.01 29.60
CA GLN A 28 5.58 -6.65 28.74
C GLN A 28 4.88 -7.57 27.74
N LEU A 29 5.15 -7.35 26.46
CA LEU A 29 4.59 -8.11 25.35
C LEU A 29 5.66 -8.99 24.70
N LYS A 30 5.28 -10.21 24.34
CA LYS A 30 6.06 -11.10 23.49
C LYS A 30 5.30 -11.35 22.19
N GLU A 31 5.90 -11.08 21.06
CA GLU A 31 5.31 -11.40 19.76
C GLU A 31 5.12 -12.91 19.62
N ILE A 32 3.99 -13.31 19.04
CA ILE A 32 3.66 -14.71 18.77
C ILE A 32 3.27 -14.88 17.30
N GLN A 33 3.44 -16.09 16.78
CA GLN A 33 2.96 -16.44 15.45
C GLN A 33 1.41 -16.35 15.45
N PRO A 34 0.82 -15.49 14.62
CA PRO A 34 -0.64 -15.40 14.53
C PRO A 34 -1.23 -16.69 13.94
N GLN A 35 -2.46 -17.02 14.36
CA GLN A 35 -3.21 -18.17 13.84
C GLN A 35 -3.54 -18.02 12.33
N PHE A 36 -3.67 -16.79 11.85
CA PHE A 36 -3.91 -16.46 10.45
C PHE A 36 -2.72 -15.67 9.89
N PRO A 37 -2.45 -15.75 8.57
CA PRO A 37 -1.38 -14.99 7.95
C PRO A 37 -1.52 -13.48 8.19
N LEU A 38 -0.40 -12.78 8.33
CA LEU A 38 -0.39 -11.32 8.43
C LEU A 38 -0.90 -10.70 7.12
N ILE A 39 -1.72 -9.66 7.23
CA ILE A 39 -2.10 -8.86 6.07
C ILE A 39 -0.97 -7.87 5.81
N GLU A 40 -0.34 -7.98 4.65
CA GLU A 40 0.71 -7.04 4.24
C GLU A 40 0.12 -5.62 4.15
N LEU A 41 0.89 -4.63 4.62
CA LEU A 41 0.59 -3.23 4.35
C LEU A 41 0.67 -3.07 2.83
N VAL A 42 -0.45 -2.70 2.21
CA VAL A 42 -0.66 -2.61 0.75
C VAL A 42 0.63 -2.20 0.02
N PRO A 43 1.09 -2.97 -0.98
CA PRO A 43 2.26 -2.60 -1.76
C PRO A 43 2.10 -1.19 -2.32
N LYS A 44 3.15 -0.38 -2.23
CA LYS A 44 3.21 0.95 -2.88
C LYS A 44 2.68 0.81 -4.32
N PRO A 45 1.73 1.67 -4.76
CA PRO A 45 1.22 1.58 -6.12
C PRO A 45 2.39 1.67 -7.10
N SER A 46 2.49 0.69 -8.01
CA SER A 46 3.43 0.75 -9.13
C SER A 46 3.17 2.01 -9.94
N PRO A 47 4.20 2.75 -10.39
CA PRO A 47 3.98 3.91 -11.24
C PRO A 47 3.25 3.48 -12.50
N THR A 48 2.00 3.94 -12.65
CA THR A 48 1.20 3.72 -13.85
C THR A 48 1.94 4.33 -15.04
N PRO A 49 2.20 3.60 -16.13
CA PRO A 49 2.73 4.21 -17.35
C PRO A 49 1.77 5.32 -17.79
N GLY A 50 2.31 6.54 -17.95
CA GLY A 50 1.52 7.67 -18.44
C GLY A 50 0.91 7.39 -19.83
N PRO A 51 -0.16 8.12 -20.21
CA PRO A 51 -0.81 7.90 -21.50
C PRO A 51 0.19 8.07 -22.64
N SER A 52 0.26 7.07 -23.53
CA SER A 52 1.07 7.14 -24.74
C SER A 52 0.60 8.31 -25.62
N PRO A 53 1.51 9.10 -26.23
CA PRO A 53 1.12 10.19 -27.10
C PRO A 53 0.25 9.68 -28.27
N PRO A 54 -0.74 10.49 -28.73
CA PRO A 54 -1.62 10.09 -29.83
C PRO A 54 -0.82 9.83 -31.10
N ARG A 55 -1.13 8.70 -31.77
CA ARG A 55 -0.48 8.31 -33.02
C ARG A 55 -0.86 9.31 -34.13
N PRO A 56 0.07 9.74 -35.01
CA PRO A 56 -0.27 10.60 -36.15
C PRO A 56 -1.31 9.90 -37.05
N ILE A 57 -2.37 10.62 -37.41
CA ILE A 57 -3.39 10.14 -38.34
C ILE A 57 -2.77 10.12 -39.74
N PRO A 58 -2.87 9.01 -40.51
CA PRO A 58 -2.41 8.99 -41.90
C PRO A 58 -3.21 10.01 -42.72
N ILE A 59 -2.53 10.94 -43.38
CA ILE A 59 -3.16 11.86 -44.33
C ILE A 59 -3.52 11.06 -45.57
N VAL A 60 -4.81 10.79 -45.77
CA VAL A 60 -5.31 10.21 -47.02
C VAL A 60 -5.43 11.35 -48.04
N PRO A 61 -4.78 11.27 -49.21
CA PRO A 61 -4.93 12.27 -50.26
C PRO A 61 -6.39 12.33 -50.73
N ASN A 62 -6.96 13.54 -50.79
CA ASN A 62 -8.28 13.74 -51.38
C ASN A 62 -8.28 13.30 -52.85
N PRO A 63 -9.35 12.63 -53.33
CA PRO A 63 -9.46 12.31 -54.75
C PRO A 63 -9.60 13.61 -55.57
N PRO A 64 -9.05 13.65 -56.80
CA PRO A 64 -9.11 14.84 -57.64
C PRO A 64 -10.57 15.16 -58.00
N ILE A 65 -10.99 16.39 -57.70
CA ILE A 65 -12.26 16.94 -58.16
C ILE A 65 -12.20 17.02 -59.69
N LYS A 66 -12.97 16.18 -60.38
CA LYS A 66 -13.16 16.30 -61.83
C LYS A 66 -14.07 17.50 -62.12
N THR A 67 -13.50 18.60 -62.56
CA THR A 67 -14.24 19.65 -63.28
C THR A 67 -14.49 19.19 -64.71
N LYS A 68 -15.73 19.39 -65.17
CA LYS A 68 -16.26 18.98 -66.47
C LYS A 68 -16.03 20.07 -67.51
#